data_AF-A0A964LTH2-F1
#
_entry.id   AF-A0A964LTH2-F1
#
_cell.length_a   1.000
_cell.length_b   1.000
_cell.length_c   1.000
_cell.angle_alpha   90.00
_cell.angle_beta   90.00
_cell.angle_gamma   90.00
#
_symmetry.space_group_name_H-M   'P 1'
#
loop_
_entity.id
_entity.type
_entity.pdbx_description
1 polymer ?
#
loop_
_entity_poly.entity_id
_entity_poly.type
_entity_poly.pdbx_seq_one_letter_code
_entity_poly.pdbx_strand_id
1 'polypeptide(L)'
;MSALQRLTTEFIDTEDRIRISGEGVQGELLSFWLTQRLLTRLIQFLVTSIEAVPTQKTEQGAVDARTHALVNEIQQEAAAQLITHEPPVDATKSGISWLVRDVDINKTDQHYTLRFKNIGSAPVDVVFDQQQLRQWLLIVFKLWQQAEWPLAIWPEWIQNTSANPARKSQSAVH
;
A
#
# COMPACT_ATOMS: atom_id res chain seq x y z
N MET A 1 5.60 9.26 20.43
CA MET A 1 5.44 9.08 18.97
C MET A 1 4.86 7.69 18.80
N SER A 2 3.71 7.58 18.16
CA SER A 2 3.03 6.30 17.97
C SER A 2 3.38 5.73 16.61
N ALA A 3 4.01 4.55 16.60
CA ALA A 3 4.30 3.78 15.39
C ALA A 3 3.34 2.59 15.33
N LEU A 4 2.66 2.41 14.20
CA LEU A 4 1.77 1.27 13.99
C LEU A 4 2.56 0.02 13.56
N GLN A 5 2.28 -1.12 14.20
CA GLN A 5 2.85 -2.42 13.83
C GLN A 5 1.94 -3.22 12.90
N ARG A 6 0.62 -3.11 13.11
CA ARG A 6 -0.41 -3.78 12.30
C ARG A 6 -1.34 -2.72 11.74
N LEU A 7 -1.70 -2.87 10.47
CA LEU A 7 -2.52 -1.90 9.74
C LEU A 7 -3.61 -2.65 8.97
N THR A 8 -4.84 -2.19 9.11
CA THR A 8 -6.01 -2.62 8.34
C THR A 8 -6.52 -1.41 7.58
N THR A 9 -6.74 -1.55 6.28
CA THR A 9 -7.31 -0.49 5.42
C THR A 9 -8.62 -1.00 4.85
N GLU A 10 -9.66 -0.18 4.92
CA GLU A 10 -11.02 -0.54 4.49
C GLU A 10 -11.71 0.66 3.85
N PHE A 11 -12.60 0.39 2.89
CA PHE A 11 -13.50 1.39 2.32
C PHE A 11 -14.84 1.32 3.05
N ILE A 12 -15.35 2.48 3.46
CA ILE A 12 -16.64 2.62 4.12
C ILE A 12 -17.57 3.36 3.17
N ASP A 13 -18.58 2.64 2.69
CA ASP A 13 -19.54 3.09 1.68
C ASP A 13 -20.42 4.24 2.16
N THR A 14 -20.89 4.19 3.42
CA THR A 14 -21.76 5.21 4.01
C THR A 14 -21.10 6.58 4.15
N GLU A 15 -19.78 6.62 4.29
CA GLU A 15 -18.98 7.83 4.47
C GLU A 15 -18.24 8.24 3.18
N ASP A 16 -18.23 7.38 2.15
CA ASP A 16 -17.44 7.49 0.92
C ASP A 16 -15.95 7.79 1.20
N ARG A 17 -15.37 7.02 2.13
CA ARG A 17 -14.00 7.26 2.65
C ARG A 17 -13.26 5.96 2.93
N ILE A 18 -11.93 6.06 2.88
CA ILE A 18 -11.06 4.98 3.35
C ILE A 18 -10.76 5.21 4.82
N ARG A 19 -10.89 4.15 5.62
CA ARG A 19 -10.45 4.10 7.01
C ARG A 19 -9.18 3.27 7.10
N ILE A 20 -8.26 3.74 7.92
CA ILE A 20 -7.06 3.01 8.32
C ILE A 20 -7.14 2.82 9.82
N SER A 21 -7.07 1.57 10.25
CA SER A 21 -7.04 1.19 11.65
C SER A 21 -5.76 0.41 11.93
N GLY A 22 -5.18 0.60 13.11
CA GLY A 22 -3.96 -0.10 13.45
C GLY A 22 -3.72 -0.18 14.93
N GLU A 23 -2.80 -1.08 15.27
CA GLU A 23 -2.34 -1.29 16.63
C GLU A 23 -0.92 -0.75 16.77
N GLY A 24 -0.73 0.19 17.71
CA GLY A 24 0.57 0.74 18.06
C GLY A 24 1.37 -0.18 18.99
N VAL A 25 2.65 0.11 19.19
CA VAL A 25 3.59 -0.68 20.00
C VAL A 25 3.11 -0.89 21.46
N GLN A 26 2.27 0.00 21.98
CA GLN A 26 1.71 -0.08 23.34
C GLN A 26 0.33 -0.77 23.39
N GLY A 27 -0.10 -1.43 22.31
CA GLY A 27 -1.44 -2.04 22.21
C GLY A 27 -2.55 -1.01 22.00
N GLU A 28 -2.19 0.23 21.67
CA GLU A 28 -3.14 1.31 21.41
C GLU A 28 -3.82 1.09 20.05
N LEU A 29 -5.15 1.02 20.05
CA LEU A 29 -5.93 0.92 18.83
C LEU A 29 -6.25 2.32 18.30
N LEU A 30 -5.64 2.66 17.18
CA LEU A 30 -5.81 3.93 16.50
C LEU A 30 -6.60 3.71 15.21
N SER A 31 -7.54 4.62 14.91
CA SER A 31 -8.24 4.64 13.64
C SER A 31 -8.22 6.05 13.06
N PHE A 32 -8.02 6.18 11.76
CA PHE A 32 -8.07 7.46 11.08
C PHE A 32 -8.61 7.36 9.67
N TRP A 33 -9.26 8.44 9.25
CA TRP A 33 -9.99 8.51 7.99
C TRP A 33 -9.19 9.28 6.95
N LEU A 34 -9.18 8.75 5.73
CA LEU A 34 -8.62 9.38 4.55
C LEU A 34 -9.75 9.80 3.61
N THR A 35 -9.74 11.09 3.25
CA THR A 35 -10.59 11.58 2.17
C THR A 35 -10.04 11.13 0.82
N GLN A 36 -10.93 10.94 -0.16
CA GLN A 36 -10.53 10.66 -1.55
C GLN A 36 -9.48 11.68 -2.05
N ARG A 37 -9.71 12.98 -1.86
CA ARG A 37 -8.80 14.04 -2.31
C ARG A 37 -7.38 13.91 -1.73
N LEU A 38 -7.26 13.62 -0.43
CA LEU A 38 -5.98 13.43 0.21
C LEU A 38 -5.30 12.16 -0.32
N LEU A 39 -6.07 11.08 -0.45
CA LEU A 39 -5.58 9.81 -0.94
C LEU A 39 -5.13 9.89 -2.41
N THR A 40 -5.82 10.62 -3.27
CA THR A 40 -5.39 10.89 -4.66
C THR A 40 -3.99 11.49 -4.70
N ARG A 41 -3.76 12.55 -3.91
CA ARG A 41 -2.45 13.24 -3.85
C ARG A 41 -1.37 12.32 -3.31
N LEU A 42 -1.69 11.53 -2.28
CA LEU A 42 -0.79 10.56 -1.69
C LEU A 42 -0.38 9.48 -2.70
N ILE A 43 -1.36 8.87 -3.39
CA ILE A 43 -1.11 7.83 -4.41
C ILE A 43 -0.21 8.38 -5.52
N GLN A 44 -0.52 9.55 -6.06
CA GLN A 44 0.26 10.17 -7.14
C GLN A 44 1.74 10.35 -6.74
N PHE A 45 1.98 10.83 -5.53
CA PHE A 45 3.33 10.95 -5.01
C PHE A 45 4.01 9.58 -4.84
N LEU A 46 3.34 8.63 -4.19
CA LEU A 46 3.92 7.32 -3.88
C LEU A 46 4.26 6.53 -5.14
N VAL A 47 3.35 6.48 -6.11
CA VAL A 47 3.57 5.83 -7.41
C VAL A 47 4.81 6.41 -8.11
N THR A 48 4.87 7.73 -8.24
CA THR A 48 6.02 8.42 -8.87
C THR A 48 7.33 8.12 -8.13
N SER A 49 7.28 8.04 -6.80
CA SER A 49 8.47 7.80 -5.97
C SER A 49 9.00 6.36 -6.05
N ILE A 50 8.15 5.40 -6.41
CA ILE A 50 8.51 3.99 -6.61
C ILE A 50 9.10 3.78 -8.02
N GLU A 51 8.59 4.50 -9.02
CA GLU A 51 9.09 4.45 -10.41
C GLU A 51 10.46 5.12 -10.60
N ALA A 52 10.80 6.10 -9.78
CA ALA A 52 12.05 6.86 -9.88
C ALA A 52 13.34 6.10 -9.48
N VAL A 53 13.32 4.76 -9.38
CA VAL A 53 14.57 3.98 -9.31
C VAL A 53 15.24 4.08 -10.68
N PRO A 54 16.42 4.72 -10.81
CA PRO A 54 17.02 4.96 -12.09
C PRO A 54 17.51 3.62 -12.65
N THR A 55 16.79 3.08 -13.63
CA THR A 55 17.46 2.36 -14.72
C THR A 55 18.44 3.35 -15.31
N GLN A 56 19.72 3.21 -14.97
CA GLN A 56 20.79 3.94 -15.64
C GLN A 56 20.56 3.76 -17.14
N LYS A 57 20.35 4.89 -17.84
CA LYS A 57 20.38 4.93 -19.29
C LYS A 57 21.81 4.65 -19.72
N THR A 58 22.17 3.37 -19.81
CA THR A 58 23.31 2.89 -20.57
C THR A 58 22.77 2.24 -21.83
N GLU A 59 23.31 2.66 -22.96
CA GLU A 59 22.81 2.43 -24.32
C GLU A 59 23.05 1.00 -24.83
N GLN A 60 22.80 -0.02 -24.02
CA GLN A 60 22.79 -1.44 -24.42
C GLN A 60 21.42 -2.07 -24.11
N GLY A 61 20.37 -1.48 -24.67
CA GLY A 61 18.99 -1.94 -24.54
C GLY A 61 18.74 -3.22 -25.35
N ALA A 62 18.63 -4.36 -24.66
CA ALA A 62 17.71 -5.47 -24.99
C ALA A 62 17.95 -6.70 -24.10
N VAL A 63 19.19 -6.92 -23.62
CA VAL A 63 19.57 -8.18 -22.97
C VAL A 63 19.42 -8.12 -21.45
N ASP A 64 19.78 -7.00 -20.82
CA ASP A 64 19.72 -6.87 -19.35
C ASP A 64 18.29 -6.79 -18.78
N ALA A 65 17.34 -6.22 -19.53
CA ALA A 65 15.95 -6.12 -19.10
C ALA A 65 15.30 -7.50 -18.87
N ARG A 66 15.73 -8.53 -19.61
CA ARG A 66 15.23 -9.91 -19.44
C ARG A 66 15.85 -10.60 -18.23
N THR A 67 17.13 -10.36 -17.95
CA THR A 67 17.81 -10.93 -16.79
C THR A 67 17.29 -10.32 -15.49
N HIS A 68 17.06 -9.00 -15.46
CA HIS A 68 16.47 -8.32 -14.31
C HIS A 68 15.01 -8.74 -14.07
N ALA A 69 14.23 -8.97 -15.12
CA ALA A 69 12.87 -9.51 -14.98
C ALA A 69 12.88 -10.89 -14.31
N LEU A 70 13.81 -11.77 -14.71
CA LEU A 70 13.90 -13.13 -14.18
C LEU A 70 14.37 -13.16 -12.71
N VAL A 71 15.32 -12.30 -12.32
CA VAL A 71 15.79 -12.20 -10.92
C VAL A 71 14.70 -11.63 -10.00
N ASN A 72 13.91 -10.69 -10.49
CA ASN A 72 12.75 -10.17 -9.76
C ASN A 72 11.65 -11.23 -9.59
N GLU A 73 11.47 -12.11 -10.57
CA GLU A 73 10.48 -13.21 -10.53
C GLU A 73 10.85 -14.25 -9.46
N ILE A 74 12.12 -14.68 -9.41
CA ILE A 74 12.61 -15.67 -8.43
C ILE A 74 12.55 -15.14 -6.98
N GLN A 75 12.79 -13.83 -6.78
CA GLN A 75 12.68 -13.21 -5.45
C GLN A 75 11.23 -13.06 -4.97
N GLN A 76 10.26 -12.98 -5.89
CA GLN A 76 8.84 -12.85 -5.56
C GLN A 76 8.21 -14.19 -5.13
N GLU A 77 8.71 -15.31 -5.66
CA GLU A 77 8.22 -16.66 -5.34
C GLU A 77 8.54 -17.11 -3.90
N ALA A 78 9.61 -16.58 -3.31
CA ALA A 78 9.98 -16.83 -1.92
C ALA A 78 9.12 -16.04 -0.91
N ALA A 79 8.60 -14.87 -1.30
CA ALA A 79 7.81 -13.99 -0.42
C ALA A 79 6.33 -14.38 -0.32
N ALA A 80 5.81 -15.13 -1.28
CA ALA A 80 4.41 -15.57 -1.30
C ALA A 80 4.09 -16.71 -0.30
N GLN A 81 5.11 -17.29 0.35
CA GLN A 81 4.96 -18.50 1.17
C GLN A 81 4.86 -18.24 2.69
N LEU A 82 4.87 -16.98 3.13
CA LEU A 82 4.75 -16.63 4.55
C LEU A 82 3.49 -15.80 4.86
N ILE A 83 2.34 -16.21 4.32
CA ILE A 83 1.05 -15.66 4.74
C ILE A 83 0.58 -16.42 5.98
N THR A 84 1.12 -16.06 7.15
CA THR A 84 0.47 -16.39 8.42
C THR A 84 -0.71 -15.43 8.56
N HIS A 85 -1.92 -15.93 8.30
CA HIS A 85 -3.17 -15.20 8.54
C HIS A 85 -3.27 -14.78 10.01
N GLU A 86 -2.95 -13.52 10.31
CA GLU A 86 -3.33 -12.92 11.59
C GLU A 86 -4.71 -12.25 11.48
N PRO A 87 -5.55 -12.32 12.53
CA PRO A 87 -6.92 -11.81 12.50
C PRO A 87 -6.95 -10.27 12.31
N PRO A 88 -7.89 -9.73 11.50
CA PRO A 88 -8.05 -8.29 11.28
C PRO A 88 -8.20 -7.50 12.59
N VAL A 89 -7.62 -6.31 12.65
CA VAL A 89 -7.77 -5.43 13.83
C VAL A 89 -9.18 -4.84 13.84
N ASP A 90 -9.89 -5.06 14.94
CA ASP A 90 -11.30 -4.69 15.10
C ASP A 90 -11.43 -3.17 15.36
N ALA A 91 -11.70 -2.40 14.30
CA ALA A 91 -11.75 -0.94 14.32
C ALA A 91 -12.83 -0.34 15.24
N THR A 92 -13.85 -1.13 15.61
CA THR A 92 -14.92 -0.72 16.54
C THR A 92 -14.44 -0.59 17.99
N LYS A 93 -13.25 -1.13 18.32
CA LYS A 93 -12.61 -1.01 19.63
C LYS A 93 -11.59 0.13 19.70
N SER A 94 -11.32 0.83 18.60
CA SER A 94 -10.40 1.95 18.57
C SER A 94 -10.99 3.15 19.33
N GLY A 95 -10.43 3.47 20.49
CA GLY A 95 -10.89 4.58 21.34
C GLY A 95 -10.64 5.98 20.75
N ILE A 96 -9.86 6.08 19.66
CA ILE A 96 -9.48 7.34 19.03
C ILE A 96 -9.66 7.21 17.52
N SER A 97 -10.64 7.93 16.96
CA SER A 97 -10.92 8.04 15.53
C SER A 97 -10.89 9.49 15.07
N TRP A 98 -10.10 9.83 14.04
CA TRP A 98 -9.98 11.21 13.54
C TRP A 98 -9.73 11.30 12.04
N LEU A 99 -10.00 12.46 11.45
CA LEU A 99 -9.84 12.72 10.01
C LEU A 99 -8.44 13.23 9.70
N VAL A 100 -7.70 12.54 8.85
CA VAL A 100 -6.38 13.01 8.41
C VAL A 100 -6.54 14.23 7.51
N ARG A 101 -5.76 15.27 7.80
CA ARG A 101 -5.70 16.49 6.98
C ARG A 101 -4.44 16.57 6.14
N ASP A 102 -3.33 16.07 6.67
CA ASP A 102 -2.02 16.17 6.04
C ASP A 102 -1.22 14.88 6.23
N VAL A 103 -0.36 14.56 5.28
CA VAL A 103 0.52 13.38 5.33
C VAL A 103 1.92 13.83 4.92
N ASP A 104 2.86 13.84 5.87
CA ASP A 104 4.27 13.99 5.48
C ASP A 104 4.80 12.64 5.01
N ILE A 105 5.63 12.68 3.99
CA ILE A 105 6.26 11.49 3.43
C ILE A 105 7.76 11.67 3.54
N ASN A 106 8.42 10.80 4.31
CA ASN A 106 9.87 10.74 4.38
C ASN A 106 10.34 9.45 3.74
N LYS A 107 11.16 9.57 2.69
CA LYS A 107 11.78 8.43 2.01
C LYS A 107 13.24 8.35 2.45
N THR A 108 13.62 7.19 2.97
CA THR A 108 15.02 6.79 3.16
C THR A 108 15.36 5.67 2.17
N ASP A 109 16.63 5.27 2.08
CA ASP A 109 17.05 4.24 1.10
C ASP A 109 16.38 2.88 1.31
N GLN A 110 15.89 2.59 2.52
CA GLN A 110 15.28 1.31 2.88
C GLN A 110 13.79 1.39 3.21
N HIS A 111 13.30 2.55 3.67
CA HIS A 111 11.93 2.66 4.20
C HIS A 111 11.23 3.97 3.80
N TYR A 112 9.91 3.89 3.66
CA TYR A 112 8.98 5.00 3.52
C TYR A 112 8.26 5.22 4.84
N THR A 113 8.37 6.41 5.41
CA THR A 113 7.60 6.81 6.60
C THR A 113 6.49 7.75 6.19
N LEU A 114 5.24 7.31 6.38
CA LEU A 114 4.04 8.13 6.21
C LEU A 114 3.60 8.64 7.58
N ARG A 115 3.65 9.96 7.76
CA ARG A 115 3.21 10.62 9.00
C ARG A 115 1.85 11.26 8.79
N PHE A 116 0.82 10.65 9.35
CA PHE A 116 -0.55 11.15 9.30
C PHE A 116 -0.75 12.22 10.37
N LYS A 117 -1.33 13.36 9.97
CA LYS A 117 -1.53 14.52 10.84
C LYS A 117 -2.96 15.04 10.80
N ASN A 118 -3.40 15.57 11.94
CA ASN A 118 -4.62 16.36 12.06
C ASN A 118 -4.43 17.46 13.11
N ILE A 119 -5.23 18.52 13.01
CA ILE A 119 -5.24 19.63 13.97
C ILE A 119 -5.78 19.08 15.30
N GLY A 120 -4.97 19.11 16.34
CA GLY A 120 -5.37 18.69 17.70
C GLY A 120 -5.23 17.18 17.99
N SER A 121 -4.67 16.39 17.07
CA SER A 121 -4.36 14.97 17.31
C SER A 121 -2.84 14.75 17.26
N ALA A 122 -2.33 13.80 18.05
CA ALA A 122 -0.94 13.40 17.97
C ALA A 122 -0.66 12.78 16.58
N PRO A 123 0.46 13.14 15.92
CA PRO A 123 0.82 12.55 14.63
C PRO A 123 1.12 11.06 14.80
N VAL A 124 0.74 10.27 13.79
CA VAL A 124 0.94 8.82 13.75
C VAL A 124 1.85 8.48 12.58
N ASP A 125 2.92 7.75 12.87
CA ASP A 125 3.89 7.33 11.87
C ASP A 125 3.63 5.87 11.47
N VAL A 126 3.58 5.62 10.17
CA VAL A 126 3.54 4.27 9.61
C VAL A 126 4.77 4.11 8.74
N VAL A 127 5.58 3.10 9.06
CA VAL A 127 6.82 2.80 8.35
C VAL A 127 6.56 1.58 7.46
N PHE A 128 6.85 1.74 6.18
CA PHE A 128 6.79 0.67 5.19
C PHE A 128 8.17 0.44 4.60
N ASP A 129 8.56 -0.82 4.43
CA ASP A 129 9.60 -1.13 3.44
C ASP A 129 9.04 -1.01 2.01
N GLN A 130 9.90 -1.19 1.00
CA GLN A 130 9.50 -1.06 -0.41
C GLN A 130 8.47 -2.12 -0.85
N GLN A 131 8.53 -3.34 -0.31
CA GLN A 131 7.58 -4.41 -0.64
C GLN A 131 6.23 -4.19 0.04
N GLN A 132 6.24 -3.86 1.34
CA GLN A 132 5.06 -3.53 2.13
C GLN A 132 4.31 -2.34 1.54
N LEU A 133 5.02 -1.30 1.09
CA LEU A 133 4.39 -0.15 0.44
C LEU A 133 3.65 -0.55 -0.85
N ARG A 134 4.25 -1.42 -1.67
CA ARG A 134 3.59 -1.93 -2.88
C ARG A 134 2.37 -2.77 -2.55
N GLN A 135 2.48 -3.65 -1.55
CA GLN A 135 1.35 -4.46 -1.09
C GLN A 135 0.21 -3.57 -0.56
N TRP A 136 0.53 -2.54 0.22
CA TRP A 136 -0.45 -1.58 0.70
C TRP A 136 -1.11 -0.81 -0.44
N LEU A 137 -0.36 -0.37 -1.46
CA LEU A 137 -0.92 0.27 -2.65
C LEU A 137 -1.88 -0.65 -3.43
N LEU A 138 -1.61 -1.96 -3.50
CA LEU A 138 -2.53 -2.93 -4.12
C LEU A 138 -3.83 -3.08 -3.31
N ILE A 139 -3.74 -3.07 -1.97
CA ILE A 139 -4.93 -3.07 -1.11
C ILE A 139 -5.75 -1.81 -1.37
N VAL A 140 -5.10 -0.64 -1.35
CA VAL A 140 -5.76 0.65 -1.64
C VAL A 140 -6.37 0.65 -3.04
N PHE A 141 -5.70 0.10 -4.04
CA PHE A 141 -6.23 -0.01 -5.40
C PHE A 141 -7.51 -0.85 -5.47
N LYS A 142 -7.56 -2.00 -4.80
CA LYS A 142 -8.78 -2.83 -4.74
C LYS A 142 -9.93 -2.08 -4.07
N LEU A 143 -9.66 -1.37 -2.98
CA LEU A 143 -10.65 -0.54 -2.30
C LEU A 143 -11.09 0.65 -3.16
N TRP A 144 -10.18 1.23 -3.95
CA TRP A 144 -10.46 2.29 -4.90
C TRP A 144 -11.39 1.82 -6.02
N GLN A 145 -11.21 0.60 -6.51
CA GLN A 145 -12.12 -0.04 -7.47
C GLN A 145 -13.50 -0.28 -6.85
N GLN A 146 -13.54 -0.77 -5.60
CA GLN A 146 -14.80 -0.97 -4.86
C GLN A 146 -15.56 0.35 -4.64
N ALA A 147 -14.84 1.45 -4.45
CA ALA A 147 -15.41 2.80 -4.31
C ALA A 147 -15.86 3.41 -5.66
N GLU A 148 -15.64 2.72 -6.79
CA GLU A 148 -15.94 3.19 -8.15
C GLU A 148 -15.27 4.54 -8.49
N TRP A 149 -14.18 4.87 -7.81
CA TRP A 149 -13.47 6.12 -8.02
C TRP A 149 -12.65 6.10 -9.31
N PRO A 150 -12.36 7.27 -9.93
CA PRO A 150 -11.67 7.33 -11.22
C PRO A 150 -10.31 6.61 -11.22
N LEU A 151 -10.12 5.68 -12.17
CA LEU A 151 -8.90 4.86 -12.25
C LEU A 151 -7.72 5.57 -12.94
N ALA A 152 -7.95 6.72 -13.57
CA ALA A 152 -6.95 7.46 -14.35
C ALA A 152 -5.71 7.90 -13.55
N ILE A 153 -5.78 7.88 -12.21
CA ILE A 153 -4.65 8.23 -11.34
C ILE A 153 -3.67 7.08 -11.11
N TRP A 154 -4.06 5.85 -11.49
CA TRP A 154 -3.27 4.64 -11.24
C TRP A 154 -2.45 4.25 -12.49
N PRO A 155 -1.16 3.92 -12.35
CA PRO A 155 -0.32 3.51 -13.45
C PRO A 155 -0.68 2.10 -13.95
N GLU A 156 -0.35 1.79 -15.21
CA GLU A 156 -0.70 0.50 -15.82
C GLU A 156 -0.15 -0.70 -15.05
N TRP A 157 1.05 -0.60 -14.46
CA TRP A 157 1.65 -1.72 -13.75
C TRP A 157 0.84 -2.15 -12.51
N ILE A 158 0.19 -1.22 -11.79
CA ILE A 158 -0.71 -1.55 -10.66
C ILE A 158 -1.99 -2.21 -11.17
N GLN A 159 -2.54 -1.67 -12.26
CA GLN A 159 -3.76 -2.20 -12.87
C GLN A 159 -3.55 -3.65 -13.36
N ASN A 160 -2.42 -3.91 -14.02
CA ASN A 160 -2.06 -5.22 -14.56
C ASN A 160 -1.74 -6.26 -13.46
N THR A 161 -1.09 -5.85 -12.37
CA THR A 161 -0.85 -6.74 -11.21
C THR A 161 -2.17 -7.20 -10.58
N SER A 162 -3.15 -6.30 -10.47
CA SER A 162 -4.44 -6.62 -9.84
C SER A 162 -5.36 -7.43 -10.77
N ALA A 163 -5.21 -7.29 -12.09
CA ALA A 163 -5.95 -8.04 -13.10
C ALA A 163 -5.50 -9.50 -13.27
N ASN A 164 -4.41 -9.92 -12.62
CA ASN A 164 -3.94 -11.31 -12.64
C ASN A 164 -4.14 -12.04 -11.30
N PRO A 165 -5.38 -12.35 -10.88
CA PRO A 165 -5.61 -13.14 -9.66
C PRO A 165 -5.45 -14.66 -9.85
N ALA A 166 -5.28 -15.18 -11.07
CA ALA A 166 -4.99 -16.60 -11.31
C ALA A 166 -4.62 -16.87 -12.77
N ARG A 167 -3.39 -17.37 -12.99
CA ARG A 167 -3.16 -18.37 -14.04
C ARG A 167 -4.02 -19.57 -13.64
N LYS A 168 -5.24 -19.63 -14.19
CA LYS A 168 -6.22 -20.70 -13.97
C LYS A 168 -5.52 -22.06 -13.99
N SER A 169 -5.66 -22.80 -12.91
CA SER A 169 -5.64 -24.26 -12.79
C SER A 169 -5.32 -25.01 -14.10
N GLN A 170 -4.04 -25.09 -14.48
CA GLN A 170 -3.57 -26.09 -15.44
C GLN A 170 -3.12 -27.31 -14.65
N SER A 171 -4.05 -28.23 -14.43
CA SER A 171 -3.81 -29.67 -14.43
C SER A 171 -5.16 -30.40 -14.40
N ALA A 172 -5.86 -30.36 -15.52
CA ALA A 172 -6.70 -31.48 -15.91
C ALA A 172 -5.85 -32.34 -16.86
N VAL A 173 -5.10 -33.30 -16.29
CA VAL A 173 -4.52 -34.43 -17.01
C VAL A 173 -4.53 -35.67 -16.11
N HIS A 174 -5.63 -36.41 -16.16
CA HIS A 174 -5.63 -37.86 -16.43
C HIS A 174 -7.04 -38.30 -16.84
#